data_AF-A0A9R0IRA9-F1
#
_entry.id   AF-A0A9R0IRA9-F1
#
_cell.length_a   1.000
_cell.length_b   1.000
_cell.length_c   1.000
_cell.angle_alpha   90.00
_cell.angle_beta   90.00
_cell.angle_gamma   90.00
#
_symmetry.space_group_name_H-M   'P 1'
#
loop_
_entity.id
_entity.type
_entity.pdbx_description
1 polymer ?
#
loop_
_entity_poly.entity_id
_entity_poly.type
_entity_poly.pdbx_seq_one_letter_code
_entity_poly.pdbx_strand_id
1 'polypeptide(L)'
;MGKHVRMVASKKENVWVRWVDSVYLKGGNWWNYSPKITDSWYWKSICQVKEMMKLHLSEVQLCSLSKYSIKLAYSQLVSPSGNKMYWANAIWCRLAQPKHRFISWLAVLERLSTKDRLKLFGVSVDDICLLCGVEVENHSHLFFGCHYSSICWKRIAGFLQINTSIRSLPQLIKWIHRRKFTKFRKGVLFTFAWCLVYHIWKERNNALWNNQIRCIDNICSLVKHTASSRIHSVLPRAISSRDHSWFITLLEG
;
A
#
# COMPACT_ATOMS: atom_id res chain seq x y z
N MET A 1 -4.88 -12.63 18.72
CA MET A 1 -5.89 -13.51 19.35
C MET A 1 -5.78 -15.00 18.99
N GLY A 2 -5.35 -15.40 17.79
CA GLY A 2 -5.31 -16.83 17.41
C GLY A 2 -4.45 -17.75 18.32
N LYS A 3 -3.44 -17.20 19.04
CA LYS A 3 -2.70 -17.94 20.07
C LYS A 3 -3.62 -18.48 21.17
N HIS A 4 -4.64 -17.71 21.55
CA HIS A 4 -5.60 -18.08 22.60
C HIS A 4 -6.57 -19.14 22.10
N VAL A 5 -7.04 -19.02 20.85
CA VAL A 5 -7.86 -20.06 20.20
C VAL A 5 -7.14 -21.40 20.24
N ARG A 6 -5.83 -21.42 19.90
CA ARG A 6 -5.03 -22.63 20.01
C ARG A 6 -4.90 -23.12 21.45
N MET A 7 -4.61 -22.26 22.42
CA MET A 7 -4.44 -22.66 23.81
C MET A 7 -5.69 -23.35 24.37
N VAL A 8 -6.88 -22.86 24.00
CA VAL A 8 -8.16 -23.47 24.37
C VAL A 8 -8.37 -24.79 23.63
N ALA A 9 -8.15 -24.82 22.30
CA ALA A 9 -8.29 -26.03 21.49
C ALA A 9 -7.36 -27.17 21.93
N SER A 10 -6.09 -26.86 22.27
CA SER A 10 -5.11 -27.85 22.70
C SER A 10 -5.20 -28.18 24.19
N LYS A 11 -6.21 -27.68 24.90
CA LYS A 11 -6.36 -27.76 26.38
C LYS A 11 -5.04 -27.52 27.12
N LYS A 12 -4.29 -26.49 26.70
CA LYS A 12 -2.93 -26.26 27.21
C LYS A 12 -3.01 -26.06 28.72
N GLU A 13 -2.21 -26.79 29.48
CA GLU A 13 -2.17 -26.66 30.94
C GLU A 13 -1.66 -25.27 31.35
N ASN A 14 -2.59 -24.39 31.66
CA ASN A 14 -2.34 -23.10 32.28
C ASN A 14 -3.62 -22.59 32.97
N VAL A 15 -3.43 -21.70 33.95
CA VAL A 15 -4.51 -21.16 34.80
C VAL A 15 -5.60 -20.48 33.96
N TRP A 16 -5.22 -19.76 32.90
CA TRP A 16 -6.18 -19.05 32.06
C TRP A 16 -7.09 -20.00 31.28
N VAL A 17 -6.57 -21.10 30.71
CA VAL A 17 -7.38 -22.10 29.99
C VAL A 17 -8.29 -22.85 30.95
N ARG A 18 -7.81 -23.21 32.15
CA ARG A 18 -8.65 -23.86 33.18
C ARG A 18 -9.79 -22.94 33.64
N TRP A 19 -9.52 -21.65 33.80
CA TRP A 19 -10.55 -20.66 34.12
C TRP A 19 -11.55 -20.45 32.97
N VAL A 20 -11.08 -20.41 31.72
CA VAL A 20 -11.95 -20.34 30.54
C VAL A 20 -12.86 -21.58 30.46
N ASP A 21 -12.32 -22.76 30.73
CA ASP A 21 -13.09 -24.00 30.73
C ASP A 21 -14.12 -24.03 31.86
N SER A 22 -13.79 -23.56 33.07
CA SER A 22 -14.75 -23.53 34.18
C SER A 22 -15.84 -22.46 34.04
N VAL A 23 -15.50 -21.29 33.49
CA VAL A 23 -16.42 -20.15 33.40
C VAL A 23 -17.26 -20.16 32.13
N TYR A 24 -16.63 -20.36 30.97
CA TYR A 24 -17.30 -20.27 29.67
C TYR A 24 -17.72 -21.62 29.12
N LEU A 25 -16.80 -22.58 28.98
CA LEU A 25 -17.09 -23.83 28.27
C LEU A 25 -17.88 -24.83 29.11
N LYS A 26 -17.62 -24.87 30.42
CA LYS A 26 -18.20 -25.80 31.41
C LYS A 26 -18.12 -27.26 30.95
N GLY A 27 -16.96 -27.67 30.41
CA GLY A 27 -16.76 -29.00 29.85
C GLY A 27 -17.35 -29.21 28.44
N GLY A 28 -17.95 -28.18 27.84
CA GLY A 28 -18.47 -28.19 26.49
C GLY A 28 -17.40 -28.20 25.40
N ASN A 29 -17.79 -28.58 24.18
CA ASN A 29 -16.87 -28.62 23.04
C ASN A 29 -16.52 -27.19 22.58
N TRP A 30 -15.22 -26.85 22.60
CA TRP A 30 -14.70 -25.54 22.20
C TRP A 30 -15.13 -25.11 20.79
N TRP A 31 -15.12 -26.03 19.83
CA TRP A 31 -15.43 -25.69 18.44
C TRP A 31 -16.90 -25.39 18.25
N ASN A 32 -17.79 -26.07 18.96
CA ASN A 32 -19.24 -25.83 18.88
C ASN A 32 -19.72 -24.70 19.81
N TYR A 33 -18.86 -24.19 20.69
CA TYR A 33 -19.21 -23.11 21.61
C TYR A 33 -19.52 -21.78 20.89
N SER A 34 -20.58 -21.10 21.33
CA SER A 34 -20.89 -19.72 20.92
C SER A 34 -20.96 -18.80 22.15
N PRO A 35 -20.41 -17.57 22.08
CA PRO A 35 -20.41 -16.66 23.23
C PRO A 35 -21.79 -16.05 23.46
N LYS A 36 -22.13 -15.77 24.72
CA LYS A 36 -23.36 -15.09 25.12
C LYS A 36 -23.29 -13.58 24.86
N ILE A 37 -24.45 -12.94 24.76
CA ILE A 37 -24.55 -11.47 24.59
C ILE A 37 -23.96 -10.72 25.80
N THR A 38 -24.00 -11.32 27.00
CA THR A 38 -23.42 -10.73 28.21
C THR A 38 -21.92 -10.97 28.36
N ASP A 39 -21.31 -11.80 27.50
CA ASP A 39 -19.88 -12.10 27.62
C ASP A 39 -19.02 -10.88 27.31
N SER A 40 -17.83 -10.86 27.90
CA SER A 40 -16.84 -9.80 27.67
C SER A 40 -16.50 -9.65 26.19
N TRP A 41 -16.26 -8.40 25.76
CA TRP A 41 -15.85 -8.11 24.39
C TRP A 41 -14.60 -8.88 23.95
N TYR A 42 -13.65 -9.04 24.87
CA TYR A 42 -12.41 -9.77 24.63
C TYR A 42 -12.67 -11.25 24.32
N TRP A 43 -13.56 -11.90 25.08
CA TRP A 43 -13.93 -13.31 24.85
C TRP A 43 -14.67 -13.50 23.52
N LYS A 44 -15.61 -12.60 23.21
CA LYS A 44 -16.31 -12.58 21.92
C LYS A 44 -15.33 -12.44 20.76
N SER A 45 -14.32 -11.58 20.90
CA SER A 45 -13.27 -11.40 19.89
C SER A 45 -12.43 -12.67 19.68
N ILE A 46 -12.14 -13.42 20.74
CA ILE A 46 -11.47 -14.73 20.63
C ILE A 46 -12.36 -15.73 19.89
N CYS A 47 -13.66 -15.78 20.21
CA CYS A 47 -14.61 -16.67 19.54
C CYS A 47 -14.78 -16.31 18.05
N GLN A 48 -14.83 -15.02 17.69
CA GLN A 48 -14.86 -14.59 16.29
C GLN A 48 -13.62 -15.06 15.52
N VAL A 49 -12.44 -14.94 16.14
CA VAL A 49 -11.18 -15.43 15.55
C VAL A 49 -11.17 -16.95 15.40
N LYS A 50 -11.77 -17.68 16.35
CA LYS A 50 -11.98 -19.14 16.22
C LYS A 50 -12.77 -19.47 14.96
N GLU A 51 -13.91 -18.81 14.73
CA GLU A 51 -14.73 -19.06 13.54
C GLU A 51 -13.99 -18.75 12.23
N MET A 52 -13.23 -17.64 12.17
CA MET A 52 -12.40 -17.34 10.99
C MET A 52 -11.32 -18.40 10.74
N MET A 53 -10.73 -18.96 11.80
CA MET A 53 -9.71 -19.99 11.69
C MET A 53 -10.28 -21.35 11.25
N LYS A 54 -11.50 -21.72 11.69
CA LYS A 54 -12.17 -22.96 11.25
C LYS A 54 -12.30 -23.06 9.73
N LEU A 55 -12.49 -21.93 9.05
CA LEU A 55 -12.65 -21.88 7.59
C LEU A 55 -11.38 -22.31 6.83
N HIS A 56 -10.21 -22.26 7.49
CA HIS A 56 -8.91 -22.42 6.83
C HIS A 56 -8.01 -23.49 7.48
N LEU A 57 -8.30 -23.86 8.73
CA LEU A 57 -7.48 -24.79 9.53
C LEU A 57 -8.37 -25.79 10.25
N SER A 58 -8.03 -27.07 10.14
CA SER A 58 -8.68 -28.10 10.96
C SER A 58 -8.14 -28.10 12.39
N GLU A 59 -8.94 -28.58 13.35
CA GLU A 59 -8.55 -28.73 14.75
C GLU A 59 -7.22 -29.48 14.91
N VAL A 60 -7.05 -30.55 14.15
CA VAL A 60 -5.85 -31.41 14.16
C VAL A 60 -4.60 -30.63 13.74
N GLN A 61 -4.71 -29.80 12.70
CA GLN A 61 -3.60 -28.96 12.23
C GLN A 61 -3.22 -27.89 13.25
N LEU A 62 -4.19 -27.38 14.00
CA LEU A 62 -3.98 -26.31 14.97
C LEU A 62 -3.32 -26.83 16.25
N CYS A 63 -3.69 -28.05 16.66
CA CYS A 63 -3.13 -28.77 17.80
C CYS A 63 -1.75 -29.37 17.52
N SER A 64 -1.46 -29.79 16.28
CA SER A 64 -0.18 -30.41 15.90
C SER A 64 1.00 -29.42 15.79
N LEU A 65 0.73 -28.12 15.71
CA LEU A 65 1.78 -27.11 15.69
C LEU A 65 2.55 -27.11 17.03
N SER A 66 3.88 -27.25 17.02
CA SER A 66 4.66 -27.18 18.27
C SER A 66 4.61 -25.77 18.91
N LYS A 67 4.64 -24.70 18.11
CA LYS A 67 4.58 -23.31 18.58
C LYS A 67 3.64 -22.46 17.72
N TYR A 68 2.83 -21.61 18.33
CA TYR A 68 1.91 -20.74 17.59
C TYR A 68 2.72 -19.64 16.91
N SER A 69 2.60 -19.53 15.59
CA SER A 69 3.24 -18.49 14.79
C SER A 69 2.18 -17.62 14.13
N ILE A 70 2.26 -16.31 14.37
CA ILE A 70 1.39 -15.33 13.69
C ILE A 70 1.59 -15.43 12.18
N LYS A 71 2.83 -15.62 11.71
CA LYS A 71 3.15 -15.79 10.28
C LYS A 71 2.43 -16.99 9.67
N LEU A 72 2.42 -18.13 10.38
CA LEU A 72 1.79 -19.37 9.90
C LEU A 72 0.26 -19.24 9.88
N ALA A 73 -0.34 -18.72 10.96
CA ALA A 73 -1.77 -18.48 11.01
C ALA A 73 -2.21 -17.49 9.92
N TYR A 74 -1.46 -16.40 9.73
CA TYR A 74 -1.73 -15.41 8.69
C TYR A 74 -1.62 -16.01 7.27
N SER A 75 -0.60 -16.82 6.99
CA SER A 75 -0.45 -17.46 5.67
C SER A 75 -1.53 -18.50 5.34
N GLN A 76 -2.26 -18.99 6.34
CA GLN A 76 -3.35 -19.95 6.16
C GLN A 76 -4.69 -19.23 6.01
N LEU A 77 -4.88 -18.12 6.74
CA LEU A 77 -6.04 -17.23 6.59
C LEU A 77 -6.03 -16.44 5.27
N VAL A 78 -4.84 -16.11 4.77
CA VAL A 78 -4.67 -15.48 3.47
C VAL A 78 -4.37 -16.59 2.48
N SER A 79 -5.38 -17.04 1.72
CA SER A 79 -5.32 -18.19 0.80
C SER A 79 -3.97 -18.36 0.08
N PRO A 80 -3.48 -19.61 -0.13
CA PRO A 80 -2.30 -19.89 -0.97
C PRO A 80 -2.42 -19.33 -2.41
N SER A 81 -3.66 -19.10 -2.86
CA SER A 81 -4.06 -18.60 -4.17
C SER A 81 -4.34 -17.09 -4.21
N GLY A 82 -4.03 -16.34 -3.15
CA GLY A 82 -4.03 -14.89 -3.19
C GLY A 82 -2.99 -14.41 -4.20
N ASN A 83 -3.42 -14.11 -5.43
CA ASN A 83 -2.58 -13.55 -6.49
C ASN A 83 -1.68 -12.47 -5.89
N LYS A 84 -0.36 -12.69 -5.90
CA LYS A 84 0.61 -11.70 -5.43
C LYS A 84 0.23 -10.36 -6.04
N MET A 85 -0.11 -9.39 -5.19
CA MET A 85 -0.64 -8.12 -5.67
C MET A 85 0.39 -7.49 -6.61
N TYR A 86 0.02 -7.31 -7.88
CA TYR A 86 0.95 -6.89 -8.92
C TYR A 86 1.63 -5.54 -8.61
N TRP A 87 0.96 -4.70 -7.81
CA TRP A 87 1.46 -3.40 -7.40
C TRP A 87 2.37 -3.41 -6.17
N ALA A 88 2.43 -4.51 -5.40
CA ALA A 88 3.15 -4.52 -4.12
C ALA A 88 4.64 -4.23 -4.28
N ASN A 89 5.29 -4.90 -5.25
CA ASN A 89 6.71 -4.69 -5.52
C ASN A 89 7.00 -3.30 -6.13
N ALA A 90 6.02 -2.72 -6.82
CA ALA A 90 6.13 -1.39 -7.39
C ALA A 90 6.12 -0.32 -6.29
N ILE A 91 5.14 -0.39 -5.39
CA ILE A 91 4.95 0.57 -4.29
C ILE A 91 6.05 0.44 -3.24
N TRP A 92 6.34 -0.79 -2.80
CA TRP A 92 7.27 -1.03 -1.68
C TRP A 92 8.75 -1.09 -2.11
N CYS A 93 9.09 -0.43 -3.22
CA CYS A 93 10.46 -0.34 -3.70
C CYS A 93 11.36 0.40 -2.69
N ARG A 94 12.50 -0.21 -2.31
CA ARG A 94 13.46 0.35 -1.34
C ARG A 94 14.00 1.74 -1.72
N LEU A 95 14.09 2.03 -3.03
CA LEU A 95 14.63 3.29 -3.53
C LEU A 95 13.67 4.47 -3.27
N ALA A 96 12.35 4.24 -3.28
CA ALA A 96 11.36 5.29 -3.03
C ALA A 96 11.41 5.79 -1.57
N GLN A 97 11.12 7.07 -1.32
CA GLN A 97 10.99 7.58 0.05
C GLN A 97 9.74 7.00 0.75
N PRO A 98 9.79 6.68 2.06
CA PRO A 98 8.65 6.10 2.77
C PRO A 98 7.33 6.87 2.60
N LYS A 99 7.37 8.21 2.70
CA LYS A 99 6.21 9.08 2.50
C LYS A 99 5.62 8.97 1.08
N HIS A 100 6.47 8.81 0.07
CA HIS A 100 6.01 8.63 -1.32
C HIS A 100 5.34 7.27 -1.49
N ARG A 101 5.92 6.20 -0.93
CA ARG A 101 5.33 4.85 -0.97
C ARG A 101 3.94 4.84 -0.34
N PHE A 102 3.78 5.49 0.81
CA PHE A 102 2.51 5.54 1.52
C PHE A 102 1.43 6.27 0.71
N ILE A 103 1.73 7.45 0.17
CA ILE A 103 0.78 8.19 -0.66
C ILE A 103 0.49 7.46 -1.96
N SER A 104 1.49 6.88 -2.62
CA SER A 104 1.28 6.09 -3.84
C SER A 104 0.49 4.81 -3.59
N TRP A 105 0.64 4.17 -2.43
CA TRP A 105 -0.21 3.05 -2.02
C TRP A 105 -1.68 3.45 -1.94
N LEU A 106 -1.97 4.56 -1.23
CA LEU A 106 -3.32 5.09 -1.16
C LEU A 106 -3.82 5.53 -2.54
N ALA A 107 -2.97 6.10 -3.39
CA ALA A 107 -3.33 6.51 -4.75
C ALA A 107 -3.72 5.32 -5.62
N VAL A 108 -2.95 4.22 -5.59
CA VAL A 108 -3.22 2.99 -6.36
C VAL A 108 -4.49 2.28 -5.88
N LEU A 109 -4.80 2.37 -4.59
CA LEU A 109 -6.04 1.85 -4.04
C LEU A 109 -7.23 2.81 -4.20
N GLU A 110 -7.03 3.98 -4.82
CA GLU A 110 -8.01 5.05 -4.89
C GLU A 110 -8.59 5.33 -3.49
N ARG A 111 -7.73 5.70 -2.55
CA ARG A 111 -8.08 5.99 -1.14
C ARG A 111 -7.69 7.38 -0.69
N LEU A 112 -7.16 8.21 -1.60
CA LEU A 112 -6.93 9.63 -1.33
C LEU A 112 -8.25 10.42 -1.38
N SER A 113 -8.35 11.47 -0.57
CA SER A 113 -9.55 12.32 -0.45
C SER A 113 -9.60 13.40 -1.54
N THR A 114 -9.85 12.98 -2.78
CA THR A 114 -10.13 13.85 -3.93
C THR A 114 -11.45 14.62 -3.74
N LYS A 115 -11.67 15.73 -4.48
CA LYS A 115 -12.84 16.60 -4.25
C LYS A 115 -14.16 15.88 -4.54
N ASP A 116 -14.21 14.97 -5.50
CA ASP A 116 -15.37 14.08 -5.71
C ASP A 116 -15.82 13.40 -4.40
N ARG A 117 -14.86 12.90 -3.61
CA ARG A 117 -15.11 12.27 -2.30
C ARG A 117 -15.38 13.28 -1.20
N LEU A 118 -14.66 14.40 -1.18
CA LEU A 118 -14.91 15.44 -0.19
C LEU A 118 -16.32 16.04 -0.34
N LYS A 119 -16.81 16.15 -1.57
CA LYS A 119 -18.19 16.55 -1.88
C LYS A 119 -19.19 15.53 -1.36
N LEU A 120 -18.94 14.23 -1.58
CA LEU A 120 -19.77 13.16 -1.01
C LEU A 120 -19.79 13.16 0.52
N PHE A 121 -18.70 13.58 1.17
CA PHE A 121 -18.63 13.73 2.62
C PHE A 121 -19.20 15.07 3.14
N GLY A 122 -19.70 15.95 2.27
CA GLY A 122 -20.22 17.27 2.65
C GLY A 122 -19.15 18.26 3.09
N VAL A 123 -17.86 17.98 2.83
CA VAL A 123 -16.72 18.83 3.22
C VAL A 123 -16.40 19.87 2.14
N SER A 124 -16.72 19.59 0.88
CA SER A 124 -16.47 20.51 -0.24
C SER A 124 -17.75 20.87 -0.98
N VAL A 125 -17.87 22.13 -1.39
CA VAL A 125 -19.04 22.67 -2.10
C VAL A 125 -19.06 22.24 -3.57
N ASP A 126 -17.88 22.11 -4.18
CA ASP A 126 -17.71 21.72 -5.57
C ASP A 126 -16.70 20.55 -5.72
N ASP A 127 -16.70 19.92 -6.88
CA ASP A 127 -15.82 18.80 -7.25
C ASP A 127 -14.80 19.17 -8.33
N ILE A 128 -14.60 20.45 -8.62
CA ILE A 128 -13.69 20.93 -9.67
C ILE A 128 -12.23 20.82 -9.20
N CYS A 129 -11.38 20.27 -10.07
CA CYS A 129 -9.95 20.11 -9.83
C CYS A 129 -9.27 21.45 -9.61
N LEU A 130 -8.64 21.61 -8.43
CA LEU A 130 -7.98 22.87 -8.06
C LEU A 130 -6.71 23.14 -8.87
N LEU A 131 -6.14 22.12 -9.52
CA LEU A 131 -4.91 22.28 -10.30
C LEU A 131 -5.18 22.83 -11.71
N CYS A 132 -6.29 22.46 -12.35
CA CYS A 132 -6.64 22.94 -13.69
C CYS A 132 -7.82 23.92 -13.71
N GLY A 133 -8.73 23.84 -12.73
CA GLY A 133 -9.93 24.66 -12.66
C GLY A 133 -11.02 24.32 -13.68
N VAL A 134 -10.90 23.20 -14.41
CA VAL A 134 -11.78 22.91 -15.57
C VAL A 134 -12.65 21.67 -15.35
N GLU A 135 -12.07 20.52 -15.00
CA GLU A 135 -12.82 19.25 -14.91
C GLU A 135 -12.98 18.76 -13.47
N VAL A 136 -13.85 17.78 -13.28
CA VAL A 136 -14.08 17.10 -12.00
C VAL A 136 -12.84 16.35 -11.50
N GLU A 137 -12.49 16.57 -10.24
CA GLU A 137 -11.35 15.95 -9.56
C GLU A 137 -11.66 14.53 -9.07
N ASN A 138 -11.26 13.54 -9.85
CA ASN A 138 -11.11 12.15 -9.43
C ASN A 138 -9.63 11.71 -9.53
N HIS A 139 -9.25 10.52 -9.05
CA HIS A 139 -7.85 10.05 -9.10
C HIS A 139 -7.28 10.00 -10.52
N SER A 140 -8.07 9.56 -11.51
CA SER A 140 -7.63 9.47 -12.91
C SER A 140 -7.35 10.86 -13.49
N HIS A 141 -8.25 11.82 -13.27
CA HIS A 141 -8.06 13.20 -13.67
C HIS A 141 -6.87 13.82 -12.91
N LEU A 142 -6.88 13.79 -11.58
CA LEU A 142 -5.85 14.43 -10.76
C LEU A 142 -4.42 14.01 -11.15
N PHE A 143 -4.19 12.72 -11.40
CA PHE A 143 -2.86 12.23 -11.73
C PHE A 143 -2.52 12.23 -13.22
N PHE A 144 -3.49 12.07 -14.13
CA PHE A 144 -3.19 11.91 -15.57
C PHE A 144 -4.03 12.79 -16.50
N GLY A 145 -5.30 13.02 -16.21
CA GLY A 145 -6.19 13.84 -17.04
C GLY A 145 -5.96 15.35 -16.91
N CYS A 146 -5.56 15.81 -15.73
CA CYS A 146 -5.31 17.21 -15.43
C CYS A 146 -4.15 17.74 -16.29
N HIS A 147 -4.36 18.87 -16.97
CA HIS A 147 -3.35 19.51 -17.82
C HIS A 147 -2.02 19.70 -17.09
N TYR A 148 -2.08 20.24 -15.86
CA TYR A 148 -0.91 20.40 -14.98
C TYR A 148 -0.14 19.09 -14.77
N SER A 149 -0.83 18.03 -14.34
CA SER A 149 -0.24 16.72 -14.06
C SER A 149 0.28 16.03 -15.32
N SER A 150 -0.44 16.15 -16.44
CA SER A 150 -0.06 15.58 -17.73
C SER A 150 1.27 16.14 -18.25
N ILE A 151 1.48 17.46 -18.13
CA ILE A 151 2.76 18.09 -18.51
C ILE A 151 3.87 17.63 -17.56
N CYS A 152 3.62 17.57 -16.26
CA CYS A 152 4.60 17.05 -15.30
C CYS A 152 5.05 15.62 -15.66
N TRP A 153 4.10 14.73 -16.00
CA TRP A 153 4.41 13.38 -16.45
C TRP A 153 5.24 13.37 -17.73
N LYS A 154 4.88 14.17 -18.74
CA LYS A 154 5.65 14.26 -19.99
C LYS A 154 7.09 14.69 -19.75
N ARG A 155 7.31 15.70 -18.91
CA ARG A 155 8.66 16.19 -18.57
C ARG A 155 9.49 15.17 -17.81
N ILE A 156 8.90 14.49 -16.83
CA ILE A 156 9.59 13.42 -16.09
C ILE A 156 9.84 12.20 -16.99
N ALA A 157 8.91 11.84 -17.88
CA ALA A 157 9.09 10.75 -18.84
C ALA A 157 10.20 11.06 -19.86
N GLY A 158 10.27 12.31 -20.36
CA GLY A 158 11.35 12.79 -21.22
C GLY A 158 12.71 12.72 -20.52
N PHE A 159 12.79 13.17 -19.27
CA PHE A 159 13.99 13.04 -18.45
C PHE A 159 14.42 11.57 -18.25
N LEU A 160 13.47 10.67 -18.01
CA LEU A 160 13.73 9.24 -17.88
C LEU A 160 14.04 8.54 -19.23
N GLN A 161 13.98 9.27 -20.34
CA GLN A 161 14.13 8.77 -21.71
C GLN A 161 13.12 7.66 -22.04
N ILE A 162 11.87 7.84 -21.60
CA ILE A 162 10.79 6.88 -21.84
C ILE A 162 9.64 7.54 -22.59
N ASN A 163 9.29 6.95 -23.72
CA ASN A 163 8.06 7.30 -24.43
C ASN A 163 6.90 6.42 -23.94
N THR A 164 5.97 7.00 -23.18
CA THR A 164 4.76 6.30 -22.72
C THR A 164 3.54 7.21 -22.75
N SER A 165 2.40 6.67 -23.19
CA SER A 165 1.08 7.30 -23.14
C SER A 165 0.22 6.72 -22.02
N ILE A 166 0.75 6.69 -20.80
CA ILE A 166 0.07 6.08 -19.65
C ILE A 166 -1.00 7.02 -19.11
N ARG A 167 -2.18 6.48 -18.81
CA ARG A 167 -3.34 7.25 -18.32
C ARG A 167 -3.79 6.87 -16.91
N SER A 168 -3.12 5.91 -16.26
CA SER A 168 -3.46 5.49 -14.89
C SER A 168 -2.29 4.82 -14.17
N LEU A 169 -2.33 4.82 -12.83
CA LEU A 169 -1.30 4.17 -12.00
C LEU A 169 -1.24 2.64 -12.23
N PRO A 170 -2.37 1.90 -12.35
CA PRO A 170 -2.34 0.49 -12.70
C PRO A 170 -1.66 0.21 -14.05
N GLN A 171 -1.92 1.05 -15.07
CA GLN A 171 -1.27 0.93 -16.37
C GLN A 171 0.23 1.19 -16.27
N LEU A 172 0.67 2.19 -15.50
CA LEU A 172 2.09 2.46 -15.24
C LEU A 172 2.80 1.24 -14.68
N ILE A 173 2.22 0.65 -13.63
CA ILE A 173 2.79 -0.50 -12.95
C ILE A 173 2.90 -1.68 -13.92
N LYS A 174 1.82 -2.02 -14.64
CA LYS A 174 1.83 -3.10 -15.63
C LYS A 174 2.85 -2.86 -16.74
N TRP A 175 2.97 -1.61 -17.22
CA TRP A 175 3.93 -1.23 -18.25
C TRP A 175 5.38 -1.43 -17.80
N ILE A 176 5.75 -0.93 -16.60
CA ILE A 176 7.11 -1.10 -16.06
C ILE A 176 7.41 -2.59 -15.82
N HIS A 177 6.45 -3.36 -15.32
CA HIS A 177 6.66 -4.80 -15.08
C HIS A 177 6.89 -5.59 -16.36
N ARG A 178 6.16 -5.30 -17.45
CA ARG A 178 6.28 -5.98 -18.75
C ARG A 178 7.60 -5.71 -19.48
N ARG A 179 8.28 -4.59 -19.20
CA ARG A 179 9.56 -4.27 -19.83
C ARG A 179 10.70 -5.12 -19.26
N LYS A 180 11.65 -5.49 -20.13
CA LYS A 180 12.89 -6.22 -19.79
C LYS A 180 13.95 -5.31 -19.14
N PHE A 181 13.54 -4.52 -18.16
CA PHE A 181 14.45 -3.70 -17.34
C PHE A 181 14.98 -4.48 -16.15
N THR A 182 16.18 -4.14 -15.70
CA THR A 182 16.76 -4.69 -14.47
C THR A 182 15.94 -4.28 -13.25
N LYS A 183 16.07 -5.02 -12.15
CA LYS A 183 15.38 -4.70 -10.89
C LYS A 183 15.71 -3.28 -10.40
N PHE A 184 16.95 -2.85 -10.59
CA PHE A 184 17.40 -1.51 -10.23
C PHE A 184 16.71 -0.45 -11.11
N ARG A 185 16.75 -0.58 -12.44
CA ARG A 185 16.07 0.35 -13.35
C ARG A 185 14.58 0.47 -13.06
N LYS A 186 13.87 -0.67 -12.88
CA LYS A 186 12.45 -0.65 -12.48
C LYS A 186 12.24 0.14 -11.18
N GLY A 187 13.12 -0.05 -10.20
CA GLY A 187 13.08 0.68 -8.93
C GLY A 187 13.31 2.19 -9.09
N VAL A 188 14.21 2.61 -9.97
CA VAL A 188 14.42 4.02 -10.31
C VAL A 188 13.15 4.61 -10.91
N LEU A 189 12.57 3.96 -11.92
CA LEU A 189 11.33 4.43 -12.56
C LEU A 189 10.17 4.58 -11.58
N PHE A 190 9.97 3.58 -10.72
CA PHE A 190 8.96 3.66 -9.66
C PHE A 190 9.25 4.78 -8.66
N THR A 191 10.52 5.04 -8.34
CA THR A 191 10.90 6.10 -7.41
C THR A 191 10.54 7.48 -7.95
N PHE A 192 10.83 7.75 -9.22
CA PHE A 192 10.43 9.00 -9.88
C PHE A 192 8.90 9.12 -9.99
N ALA A 193 8.22 8.05 -10.40
CA ALA A 193 6.76 8.02 -10.49
C ALA A 193 6.08 8.33 -9.14
N TRP A 194 6.50 7.67 -8.07
CA TRP A 194 5.93 7.86 -6.73
C TRP A 194 6.29 9.22 -6.13
N CYS A 195 7.48 9.74 -6.43
CA CYS A 195 7.85 11.10 -6.08
C CYS A 195 6.93 12.11 -6.75
N LEU A 196 6.65 11.94 -8.05
CA LEU A 196 5.75 12.81 -8.79
C LEU A 196 4.31 12.74 -8.26
N VAL A 197 3.77 11.52 -8.06
CA VAL A 197 2.43 11.31 -7.46
C VAL A 197 2.32 12.02 -6.11
N TYR A 198 3.34 11.90 -5.25
CA TYR A 198 3.36 12.58 -3.96
C TYR A 198 3.34 14.10 -4.12
N HIS A 199 4.16 14.66 -5.01
CA HIS A 199 4.22 16.11 -5.19
C HIS A 199 2.95 16.68 -5.83
N ILE A 200 2.35 16.00 -6.81
CA ILE A 200 1.04 16.39 -7.37
C ILE A 200 -0.01 16.41 -6.25
N TRP A 201 -0.06 15.35 -5.43
CA TRP A 201 -0.98 15.29 -4.30
C TRP A 201 -0.73 16.42 -3.28
N LYS A 202 0.54 16.72 -3.00
CA LYS A 202 0.92 17.82 -2.11
C LYS A 202 0.51 19.18 -2.68
N GLU A 203 0.73 19.43 -3.96
CA GLU A 203 0.34 20.70 -4.61
C GLU A 203 -1.17 20.87 -4.63
N ARG A 204 -1.93 19.81 -4.92
CA ARG A 204 -3.38 19.86 -4.82
C ARG A 204 -3.83 20.25 -3.41
N ASN A 205 -3.22 19.67 -2.37
CA ASN A 205 -3.57 20.04 -1.00
C ASN A 205 -3.12 21.46 -0.63
N ASN A 206 -1.98 21.94 -1.14
CA ASN A 206 -1.58 23.34 -0.98
C ASN A 206 -2.55 24.28 -1.69
N ALA A 207 -3.09 23.89 -2.85
CA ALA A 207 -4.11 24.66 -3.54
C ALA A 207 -5.37 24.79 -2.68
N LEU A 208 -5.79 23.70 -2.02
CA LEU A 208 -6.98 23.69 -1.17
C LEU A 208 -6.81 24.51 0.13
N TRP A 209 -5.68 24.34 0.82
CA TRP A 209 -5.49 24.90 2.16
C TRP A 209 -4.74 26.22 2.21
N ASN A 210 -3.86 26.46 1.22
CA ASN A 210 -2.97 27.62 1.19
C ASN A 210 -3.18 28.51 -0.05
N ASN A 211 -4.12 28.18 -0.95
CA ASN A 211 -4.34 28.87 -2.22
C ASN A 211 -3.05 29.06 -3.04
N GLN A 212 -2.16 28.07 -3.01
CA GLN A 212 -0.86 28.12 -3.69
C GLN A 212 -0.66 26.93 -4.61
N ILE A 213 -0.23 27.21 -5.84
CA ILE A 213 0.15 26.20 -6.85
C ILE A 213 1.52 26.58 -7.40
N ARG A 214 2.51 25.71 -7.24
CA ARG A 214 3.83 25.94 -7.84
C ARG A 214 3.78 25.71 -9.35
N CYS A 215 4.60 26.45 -10.08
CA CYS A 215 4.76 26.20 -11.51
C CYS A 215 5.33 24.80 -11.79
N ILE A 216 5.03 24.31 -13.00
CA ILE A 216 5.40 22.96 -13.45
C ILE A 216 6.92 22.78 -13.45
N ASP A 217 7.69 23.80 -13.85
CA ASP A 217 9.16 23.77 -13.84
C ASP A 217 9.72 23.50 -12.45
N ASN A 218 9.21 24.21 -11.44
CA ASN A 218 9.66 24.04 -10.05
C ASN A 218 9.33 22.65 -9.52
N ILE A 219 8.15 22.10 -9.83
CA ILE A 219 7.79 20.74 -9.40
C ILE A 219 8.62 19.68 -10.12
N CYS A 220 8.82 19.81 -11.43
CA CYS A 220 9.65 18.87 -12.16
C CYS A 220 11.10 18.88 -11.65
N SER A 221 11.70 20.05 -11.43
CA SER A 221 13.04 20.19 -10.87
C SER A 221 13.13 19.61 -9.44
N LEU A 222 12.11 19.88 -8.61
CA LEU A 222 12.05 19.34 -7.25
C LEU A 222 11.92 17.80 -7.24
N VAL A 223 11.09 17.23 -8.12
CA VAL A 223 10.94 15.78 -8.27
C VAL A 223 12.25 15.15 -8.74
N LYS A 224 12.91 15.74 -9.75
CA LYS A 224 14.22 15.29 -10.23
C LYS A 224 15.23 15.27 -9.10
N HIS A 225 15.43 16.40 -8.44
CA HIS A 225 16.37 16.51 -7.32
C HIS A 225 16.03 15.51 -6.20
N THR A 226 14.79 15.50 -5.72
CA THR A 226 14.38 14.66 -4.57
C THR A 226 14.51 13.16 -4.85
N ALA A 227 14.12 12.72 -6.05
CA ALA A 227 14.24 11.33 -6.45
C ALA A 227 15.72 10.92 -6.61
N SER A 228 16.52 11.73 -7.31
CA SER A 228 17.94 11.48 -7.55
C SER A 228 18.75 11.44 -6.26
N SER A 229 18.63 12.45 -5.39
CA SER A 229 19.32 12.48 -4.10
C SER A 229 18.94 11.28 -3.23
N ARG A 230 17.66 10.87 -3.27
CA ARG A 230 17.23 9.69 -2.53
C ARG A 230 17.88 8.42 -3.08
N ILE A 231 17.88 8.22 -4.40
CA ILE A 231 18.48 7.02 -5.00
C ILE A 231 19.97 6.94 -4.67
N HIS A 232 20.70 8.05 -4.77
CA HIS A 232 22.10 8.13 -4.33
C HIS A 232 22.30 7.74 -2.86
N SER A 233 21.46 8.26 -1.96
CA SER A 233 21.58 7.97 -0.52
C SER A 233 21.33 6.50 -0.14
N VAL A 234 20.60 5.74 -0.97
CA VAL A 234 20.20 4.35 -0.68
C VAL A 234 20.66 3.39 -1.77
N LEU A 235 21.73 3.76 -2.48
CA LEU A 235 22.28 2.99 -3.58
C LEU A 235 22.65 1.57 -3.09
N PRO A 236 22.15 0.51 -3.75
CA PRO A 236 22.56 -0.85 -3.40
C PRO A 236 24.08 -1.04 -3.53
N ARG A 237 24.69 -1.83 -2.64
CA ARG A 237 26.13 -2.15 -2.71
C ARG A 237 26.51 -3.02 -3.93
N ALA A 238 25.56 -3.80 -4.44
CA ALA A 238 25.76 -4.72 -5.56
C ALA A 238 24.91 -4.27 -6.76
N ILE A 239 25.40 -3.30 -7.53
CA ILE A 239 24.79 -2.84 -8.78
C ILE A 239 25.74 -3.18 -9.92
N SER A 240 25.21 -3.61 -11.06
CA SER A 240 26.04 -3.83 -12.25
C SER A 240 26.66 -2.51 -12.72
N SER A 241 27.90 -2.53 -13.20
CA SER A 241 28.58 -1.33 -13.71
C SER A 241 27.77 -0.64 -14.81
N ARG A 242 27.05 -1.43 -15.63
CA ARG A 242 26.14 -0.92 -16.67
C ARG A 242 24.94 -0.15 -16.11
N ASP A 243 24.35 -0.60 -15.01
CA ASP A 243 23.23 0.11 -14.38
C ASP A 243 23.70 1.34 -13.60
N HIS A 244 24.89 1.29 -13.00
CA HIS A 244 25.50 2.45 -12.37
C HIS A 244 25.80 3.55 -13.40
N SER A 245 26.52 3.21 -14.47
CA SER A 245 26.82 4.16 -15.57
C SER A 245 25.55 4.73 -16.18
N TRP A 246 24.54 3.90 -16.47
CA TRP A 246 23.25 4.39 -16.97
C TRP A 246 22.59 5.41 -16.02
N PHE A 247 22.64 5.18 -14.71
CA PHE A 247 22.05 6.10 -13.75
C PHE A 247 22.82 7.41 -13.65
N ILE A 248 24.16 7.38 -13.73
CA ILE A 248 24.97 8.62 -13.74
C ILE A 248 24.71 9.43 -15.01
N THR A 249 24.72 8.80 -16.18
CA THR A 249 24.41 9.48 -17.46
C THR A 249 23.00 10.07 -17.48
N LEU A 250 22.05 9.44 -16.79
CA LEU A 250 20.69 9.96 -16.65
C LEU A 250 20.62 11.26 -15.83
N LEU A 251 21.56 11.48 -14.92
CA LEU A 251 21.59 12.65 -14.04
C LEU A 251 22.37 13.83 -14.63
N GLU A 252 23.30 13.54 -15.53
CA GLU A 252 24.13 14.53 -16.21
C GLU A 252 23.44 15.16 -17.44
N GLY A 253 22.37 14.53 -17.95
CA GLY A 253 21.56 15.02 -19.08
C GLY A 253 20.22 15.63 -18.67
#